data_AF-A0A1G9HQ17-F1
#
_entry.id   AF-A0A1G9HQ17-F1
#
_cell.length_a   1.000
_cell.length_b   1.000
_cell.length_c   1.000
_cell.angle_alpha   90.00
_cell.angle_beta   90.00
_cell.angle_gamma   90.00
#
_symmetry.space_group_name_H-M   'P 1'
#
loop_
_entity.id
_entity.type
_entity.pdbx_description
1 polymer ?
#
loop_
_entity_poly.entity_id
_entity_poly.type
_entity_poly.pdbx_seq_one_letter_code
_entity_poly.pdbx_strand_id
1 'polypeptide(L)'
;MKRVYPDKEYCIGCKLCELACLTVHSKTKDLILAYTEERVAGLVSSIQVVENSGTCVALSCRHCDEPACVAVCAAGALSKNRDSGVVEYNSEKCVGCWSCIVSCSYGAIQRNKLTNKIIKCDLCSGRDEGPACVQVCPNRALKFYESPPASVELHPSISSNIEREEINNVLNDIHELLKISKDIKRAVVIGGDVGGLKISESLFNLGLEVAIVEEGERILSRSFDRKASDIMARRIEEVGLRLKCGVSVDEIICGKDGNVRGVLFSDKSFLEAGLIVVDDNVLSNLDFTRKIGAEVRGGLIVSHFTQGSVTGDMSGSPENILINSFIFCGKPMASVGEFFAPENNPGYDVHLFYDEIKQSYRKLIFKEFSLVGYVLVGDIDFAGIFTSFIKFKCKLDAETKNKLCEGSPDILMWPDELFIKEWNP
;
A
#
# COMPACT_ATOMS: atom_id res chain seq x y z
N MET A 1 -1.82 10.21 -26.70
CA MET A 1 -0.73 10.57 -25.77
C MET A 1 0.44 9.61 -25.97
N LYS A 2 1.67 10.13 -26.00
CA LYS A 2 2.90 9.32 -26.08
C LYS A 2 3.28 8.71 -24.72
N ARG A 3 3.84 7.49 -24.75
CA ARG A 3 4.36 6.76 -23.59
C ARG A 3 5.73 6.16 -23.90
N VAL A 4 6.49 5.83 -22.85
CA VAL A 4 7.78 5.14 -22.99
C VAL A 4 7.54 3.63 -22.97
N TYR A 5 7.93 2.96 -24.05
CA TYR A 5 7.84 1.51 -24.20
C TYR A 5 9.25 0.92 -24.28
N PRO A 6 9.59 -0.06 -23.44
CA PRO A 6 10.81 -0.81 -23.54
C PRO A 6 10.68 -1.95 -24.55
N ASP A 7 11.78 -2.22 -25.23
CA ASP A 7 11.95 -3.30 -26.17
C ASP A 7 13.10 -4.19 -25.69
N LYS A 8 12.76 -5.40 -25.23
CA LYS A 8 13.71 -6.32 -24.62
C LYS A 8 14.70 -6.91 -25.63
N GLU A 9 14.37 -6.91 -26.93
CA GLU A 9 15.27 -7.42 -27.97
C GLU A 9 16.49 -6.52 -28.18
N TYR A 10 16.35 -5.23 -27.92
CA TYR A 10 17.41 -4.23 -28.13
C TYR A 10 18.07 -3.78 -26.82
N CYS A 11 17.47 -4.10 -25.67
CA CYS A 11 17.99 -3.70 -24.38
C CYS A 11 19.19 -4.57 -24.00
N ILE A 12 20.37 -3.95 -23.82
CA ILE A 12 21.60 -4.65 -23.39
C ILE A 12 21.93 -4.43 -21.91
N GLY A 13 21.00 -3.87 -21.14
CA GLY A 13 21.22 -3.67 -19.70
C GLY A 13 22.27 -2.63 -19.33
N CYS A 14 22.65 -1.70 -20.22
CA CYS A 14 23.74 -0.73 -19.98
C CYS A 14 23.49 0.31 -18.86
N LYS A 15 22.27 0.41 -18.32
CA LYS A 15 21.85 1.34 -17.25
C LYS A 15 22.04 2.85 -17.51
N LEU A 16 22.40 3.25 -18.73
CA LEU A 16 22.50 4.66 -19.12
C LEU A 16 21.19 5.42 -18.91
N CYS A 17 20.05 4.75 -19.10
CA CYS A 17 18.73 5.34 -18.87
C CYS A 17 18.49 5.69 -17.38
N GLU A 18 19.02 4.91 -16.44
CA GLU A 18 18.93 5.20 -15.01
C GLU A 18 19.78 6.42 -14.64
N LEU A 19 21.03 6.47 -15.15
CA LEU A 19 21.94 7.60 -14.92
C LEU A 19 21.39 8.90 -15.51
N ALA A 20 20.80 8.85 -16.71
CA ALA A 20 20.16 10.01 -17.32
C ALA A 20 18.93 10.46 -16.51
N CYS A 21 18.13 9.52 -16.02
CA CYS A 21 17.00 9.83 -15.14
C CYS A 21 17.46 10.51 -13.85
N LEU A 22 18.48 9.96 -13.17
CA LEU A 22 19.08 10.58 -11.98
C LEU A 22 19.57 12.00 -12.28
N THR A 23 20.36 12.18 -13.34
CA THR A 23 20.97 13.47 -13.69
C THR A 23 19.92 14.55 -13.96
N VAL A 24 18.87 14.22 -14.73
CA VAL A 24 17.81 15.20 -15.03
C VAL A 24 16.98 15.56 -13.81
N HIS A 25 16.86 14.67 -12.82
CA HIS A 25 16.12 14.95 -11.59
C HIS A 25 17.01 15.44 -10.43
N SER A 26 18.33 15.51 -10.63
CA SER A 26 19.25 16.04 -9.63
C SER A 26 19.17 17.56 -9.53
N LYS A 27 19.59 18.13 -8.40
CA LYS A 27 19.69 19.58 -8.22
C LYS A 27 20.87 20.14 -9.00
N THR A 28 21.98 19.40 -9.01
CA THR A 28 23.24 19.81 -9.65
C THR A 28 23.19 19.76 -11.17
N LYS A 29 22.32 18.91 -11.75
CA LYS A 29 22.31 18.51 -13.17
C LYS A 29 23.65 17.93 -13.66
N ASP A 30 24.58 17.65 -12.75
CA ASP A 30 25.85 17.00 -13.03
C ASP A 30 25.72 15.50 -12.76
N LEU A 31 26.17 14.68 -13.71
CA LEU A 31 26.00 13.23 -13.63
C LEU A 31 26.80 12.62 -12.49
N ILE A 32 28.02 13.12 -12.24
CA ILE A 32 28.90 12.59 -11.20
C ILE A 32 28.30 12.93 -9.84
N LEU A 33 27.99 14.20 -9.58
CA LEU A 33 27.41 14.64 -8.31
C LEU A 33 26.05 13.99 -8.05
N ALA A 34 25.20 13.85 -9.07
CA ALA A 34 23.93 13.14 -8.95
C ALA A 34 24.12 11.69 -8.47
N TYR A 35 25.13 10.99 -9.01
CA TYR A 35 25.36 9.57 -8.71
C TYR A 35 26.13 9.34 -7.40
N THR A 36 27.14 10.15 -7.12
CA THR A 36 28.06 9.97 -5.98
C THR A 36 27.58 10.65 -4.71
N GLU A 37 26.83 11.76 -4.81
CA GLU A 37 26.39 12.55 -3.65
C GLU A 37 24.88 12.50 -3.48
N GLU A 38 24.11 13.00 -4.46
CA GLU A 38 22.66 13.16 -4.30
C GLU A 38 21.93 11.81 -4.16
N ARG A 39 22.40 10.77 -4.84
CA ARG A 39 21.87 9.40 -4.71
C ARG A 39 21.96 8.88 -3.29
N VAL A 40 23.07 9.15 -2.60
CA VAL A 40 23.30 8.74 -1.21
C VAL A 40 22.39 9.53 -0.27
N ALA A 41 22.02 10.75 -0.65
CA ALA A 41 21.03 11.59 0.04
C ALA A 41 19.56 11.26 -0.32
N GLY A 42 19.32 10.20 -1.11
CA GLY A 42 17.97 9.71 -1.42
C GLY A 42 17.40 10.12 -2.77
N LEU A 43 18.21 10.64 -3.69
CA LEU A 43 17.84 10.70 -5.10
C LEU A 43 17.80 9.29 -5.69
N VAL A 44 16.70 8.92 -6.34
CA VAL A 44 16.52 7.58 -6.93
C VAL A 44 15.96 7.71 -8.33
N SER A 45 16.42 6.86 -9.24
CA SER A 45 15.95 6.80 -10.62
C SER A 45 14.49 6.34 -10.68
N SER A 46 13.69 7.02 -11.50
CA SER A 46 12.30 6.63 -11.81
C SER A 46 12.17 5.53 -12.86
N ILE A 47 13.29 5.10 -13.45
CA ILE A 47 13.40 3.95 -14.35
C ILE A 47 14.36 2.92 -13.74
N GLN A 48 14.07 1.63 -13.93
CA GLN A 48 14.89 0.54 -13.39
C GLN A 48 15.18 -0.49 -14.47
N VAL A 49 16.45 -0.83 -14.67
CA VAL A 49 16.88 -1.92 -15.52
C VAL A 49 16.79 -3.22 -14.73
N VAL A 50 16.04 -4.15 -15.30
CA VAL A 50 15.80 -5.48 -14.79
C VAL A 50 16.46 -6.46 -15.75
N GLU A 51 17.15 -7.45 -15.19
CA GLU A 51 17.90 -8.46 -15.95
C GLU A 51 17.55 -9.85 -15.42
N ASN A 52 17.22 -10.77 -16.33
CA ASN A 52 16.92 -12.15 -16.02
C ASN A 52 17.35 -13.04 -17.19
N SER A 53 18.14 -14.07 -16.90
CA SER A 53 18.62 -15.06 -17.88
C SER A 53 19.19 -14.45 -19.17
N GLY A 54 19.99 -13.38 -19.04
CA GLY A 54 20.63 -12.68 -20.17
C GLY A 54 19.70 -11.76 -20.97
N THR A 55 18.42 -11.67 -20.61
CA THR A 55 17.48 -10.69 -21.16
C THR A 55 17.42 -9.48 -20.25
N CYS A 56 17.38 -8.27 -20.82
CA CYS A 56 17.30 -7.03 -20.07
C CYS A 56 16.05 -6.23 -20.48
N VAL A 57 15.49 -5.46 -19.56
CA VAL A 57 14.41 -4.51 -19.85
C VAL A 57 14.48 -3.31 -18.92
N ALA A 58 14.18 -2.12 -19.43
CA ALA A 58 14.13 -0.90 -18.63
C ALA A 58 12.68 -0.57 -18.26
N LEU A 59 12.32 -0.85 -17.00
CA LEU A 59 11.01 -0.69 -16.41
C LEU A 59 10.74 0.79 -16.06
N SER A 60 9.67 1.34 -16.60
CA SER A 60 9.21 2.70 -16.28
C SER A 60 7.68 2.77 -16.18
N CYS A 61 7.16 3.83 -15.55
CA CYS A 61 5.71 4.02 -15.44
C CYS A 61 5.07 4.17 -16.83
N ARG A 62 3.91 3.52 -17.03
CA ARG A 62 3.17 3.55 -18.29
C ARG A 62 2.18 4.70 -18.42
N HIS A 63 1.92 5.46 -17.34
CA HIS A 63 0.91 6.53 -17.35
C HIS A 63 -0.44 6.05 -17.92
N CYS A 64 -0.92 4.92 -17.39
CA CYS A 64 -2.13 4.23 -17.83
C CYS A 64 -3.33 5.17 -17.98
N ASP A 65 -4.24 4.87 -18.91
CA ASP A 65 -5.47 5.65 -19.11
C ASP A 65 -6.40 5.53 -17.91
N GLU A 66 -6.48 4.31 -17.36
CA GLU A 66 -7.18 4.00 -16.10
C GLU A 66 -6.16 3.61 -15.03
N PRO A 67 -5.55 4.59 -14.35
CA PRO A 67 -4.49 4.32 -13.39
C PRO A 67 -5.05 3.85 -12.05
N ALA A 68 -4.97 2.53 -11.78
CA ALA A 68 -5.27 1.95 -10.47
C ALA A 68 -4.55 2.68 -9.32
N CYS A 69 -3.31 3.12 -9.55
CA CYS A 69 -2.53 3.85 -8.56
C CYS A 69 -3.13 5.22 -8.15
N VAL A 70 -3.90 5.87 -9.02
CA VAL A 70 -4.64 7.10 -8.70
C VAL A 70 -5.89 6.76 -7.90
N ALA A 71 -6.62 5.71 -8.30
CA ALA A 71 -7.83 5.26 -7.63
C ALA A 71 -7.55 4.95 -6.14
N VAL A 72 -6.49 4.19 -5.85
CA VAL A 72 -6.12 3.82 -4.47
C VAL A 72 -5.43 4.93 -3.67
N CYS A 73 -5.14 6.10 -4.28
CA CYS A 73 -4.41 7.17 -3.61
C CYS A 73 -5.32 8.06 -2.76
N ALA A 74 -5.65 7.62 -1.54
CA ALA A 74 -6.52 8.36 -0.62
C ALA A 74 -6.03 9.79 -0.33
N ALA A 75 -4.71 9.99 -0.25
CA ALA A 75 -4.10 11.30 0.02
C ALA A 75 -4.20 12.31 -1.14
N GLY A 76 -4.69 11.89 -2.31
CA GLY A 76 -4.75 12.76 -3.49
C GLY A 76 -3.37 13.20 -4.00
N ALA A 77 -2.32 12.42 -3.68
CA ALA A 77 -0.96 12.66 -4.13
C ALA A 77 -0.72 12.21 -5.57
N LEU A 78 -1.58 11.37 -6.12
CA LEU A 78 -1.57 10.94 -7.51
C LEU A 78 -2.84 11.43 -8.21
N SER A 79 -2.70 11.98 -9.42
CA SER A 79 -3.81 12.46 -10.24
C SER A 79 -3.56 12.21 -11.72
N LYS A 80 -4.62 11.98 -12.49
CA LYS A 80 -4.55 11.93 -13.95
C LYS A 80 -4.79 13.34 -14.49
N ASN A 81 -3.78 13.93 -15.11
CA ASN A 81 -3.95 15.19 -15.85
C ASN A 81 -4.80 14.91 -17.09
N ARG A 82 -5.91 15.62 -17.24
CA ARG A 82 -6.88 15.40 -18.33
C ARG A 82 -6.39 15.89 -19.68
N ASP A 83 -5.55 16.93 -19.68
CA ASP A 83 -5.04 17.55 -20.90
C ASP A 83 -3.83 16.80 -21.43
N SER A 84 -2.85 16.52 -20.56
CA SER A 84 -1.62 15.84 -20.95
C SER A 84 -1.78 14.33 -20.99
N GLY A 85 -2.67 13.76 -20.18
CA GLY A 85 -2.76 12.32 -19.92
C GLY A 85 -1.69 11.78 -18.95
N VAL A 86 -0.81 12.64 -18.42
CA VAL A 86 0.22 12.23 -17.46
C VAL A 86 -0.44 11.87 -16.13
N VAL A 87 -0.09 10.71 -15.58
CA VAL A 87 -0.31 10.44 -14.15
C VAL A 87 0.73 11.19 -13.34
N GLU A 88 0.33 12.30 -12.74
CA GLU A 88 1.14 13.22 -11.97
C GLU A 88 1.27 12.75 -10.52
N TYR A 89 2.40 13.10 -9.90
CA TYR A 89 2.71 12.78 -8.51
C TYR A 89 3.11 14.05 -7.76
N ASN A 90 2.38 14.38 -6.70
CA ASN A 90 2.72 15.43 -5.76
C ASN A 90 3.32 14.82 -4.49
N SER A 91 4.62 15.03 -4.29
CA SER A 91 5.34 14.49 -3.14
C SER A 91 4.94 15.11 -1.81
N GLU A 92 4.45 16.36 -1.78
CA GLU A 92 4.06 17.05 -0.55
C GLU A 92 2.78 16.45 0.04
N LYS A 93 1.82 16.08 -0.81
CA LYS A 93 0.59 15.38 -0.40
C LYS A 93 0.81 13.90 -0.05
N CYS A 94 1.96 13.34 -0.42
CA CYS A 94 2.20 11.92 -0.24
C CYS A 94 2.47 11.58 1.23
N VAL A 95 1.53 10.88 1.84
CA VAL A 95 1.66 10.30 3.19
C VAL A 95 2.50 9.01 3.22
N GLY A 96 2.98 8.58 2.05
CA GLY A 96 3.83 7.42 1.93
C GLY A 96 3.14 6.09 2.18
N CYS A 97 1.81 5.93 2.04
CA CYS A 97 1.10 4.67 2.36
C CYS A 97 1.44 3.44 1.49
N TRP A 98 2.13 3.64 0.36
CA TRP A 98 2.56 2.62 -0.60
C TRP A 98 1.45 1.81 -1.30
N SER A 99 0.18 2.15 -1.13
CA SER A 99 -0.94 1.47 -1.82
C SER A 99 -0.80 1.49 -3.33
N CYS A 100 -0.24 2.56 -3.88
CA CYS A 100 0.07 2.68 -5.30
C CYS A 100 1.12 1.67 -5.79
N ILE A 101 2.11 1.28 -4.96
CA ILE A 101 3.10 0.23 -5.29
C ILE A 101 2.39 -1.11 -5.44
N VAL A 102 1.53 -1.44 -4.47
CA VAL A 102 0.76 -2.69 -4.44
C VAL A 102 -0.23 -2.76 -5.62
N SER A 103 -0.92 -1.67 -5.93
CA SER A 103 -1.90 -1.64 -7.04
C SER A 103 -1.27 -1.65 -8.44
N CYS A 104 0.04 -1.38 -8.55
CA CYS A 104 0.68 -1.23 -9.85
C CYS A 104 0.88 -2.60 -10.50
N SER A 105 0.00 -2.95 -11.45
CA SER A 105 0.09 -4.20 -12.26
C SER A 105 1.31 -4.28 -13.19
N TYR A 106 2.26 -3.38 -13.01
CA TYR A 106 3.43 -3.19 -13.85
C TYR A 106 4.72 -3.12 -13.02
N GLY A 107 4.62 -3.15 -11.68
CA GLY A 107 5.79 -3.04 -10.80
C GLY A 107 6.59 -1.73 -10.97
N ALA A 108 6.04 -0.72 -11.65
CA ALA A 108 6.81 0.44 -12.11
C ALA A 108 6.94 1.57 -11.08
N ILE A 109 6.22 1.48 -9.95
CA ILE A 109 6.28 2.46 -8.86
C ILE A 109 7.18 1.88 -7.77
N GLN A 110 8.21 2.63 -7.39
CA GLN A 110 9.22 2.18 -6.44
C GLN A 110 9.07 2.89 -5.10
N ARG A 111 9.63 2.30 -4.04
CA ARG A 111 9.75 2.94 -2.73
C ARG A 111 11.08 3.66 -2.60
N ASN A 112 11.04 4.91 -2.16
CA ASN A 112 12.22 5.60 -1.66
C ASN A 112 12.40 5.27 -0.18
N LYS A 113 13.43 4.50 0.16
CA LYS A 113 13.67 4.03 1.54
C LYS A 113 14.09 5.15 2.49
N LEU A 114 14.67 6.25 1.98
CA LEU A 114 15.13 7.36 2.79
C LEU A 114 14.02 8.36 3.07
N THR A 115 13.23 8.72 2.06
CA THR A 115 12.13 9.68 2.22
C THR A 115 10.81 9.03 2.64
N ASN A 116 10.73 7.69 2.62
CA ASN A 116 9.51 6.89 2.80
C ASN A 116 8.36 7.23 1.83
N LYS A 117 8.67 7.90 0.72
CA LYS A 117 7.73 8.24 -0.36
C LYS A 117 7.92 7.34 -1.56
N ILE A 118 7.05 7.48 -2.56
CA ILE A 118 7.19 6.75 -3.82
C ILE A 118 8.11 7.48 -4.79
N ILE A 119 8.67 6.72 -5.73
CA ILE A 119 9.33 7.24 -6.93
C ILE A 119 8.51 6.75 -8.12
N LYS A 120 8.24 7.65 -9.05
CA LYS A 120 7.44 7.39 -10.24
C LYS A 120 7.95 8.26 -11.38
N CYS A 121 8.04 7.68 -12.58
CA CYS A 121 8.33 8.44 -13.79
C CYS A 121 7.28 9.54 -14.00
N ASP A 122 7.75 10.72 -14.37
CA ASP A 122 7.00 11.93 -14.67
C ASP A 122 7.06 12.27 -16.18
N LEU A 123 7.62 11.37 -17.00
CA LEU A 123 7.95 11.56 -18.42
C LEU A 123 8.90 12.76 -18.68
N CYS A 124 9.71 13.15 -17.70
CA CYS A 124 10.51 14.37 -17.74
C CYS A 124 9.64 15.60 -18.06
N SER A 125 8.51 15.74 -17.37
CA SER A 125 7.58 16.85 -17.58
C SER A 125 8.31 18.19 -17.42
N GLY A 126 8.13 19.08 -18.41
CA GLY A 126 8.83 20.37 -18.47
C GLY A 126 10.15 20.37 -19.26
N ARG A 127 10.54 19.23 -19.85
CA ARG A 127 11.69 19.14 -20.76
C ARG A 127 11.23 19.04 -22.22
N ASP A 128 11.60 20.04 -23.03
CA ASP A 128 11.16 20.15 -24.44
C ASP A 128 11.63 18.98 -25.30
N GLU A 129 12.80 18.41 -25.00
CA GLU A 129 13.33 17.31 -25.79
C GLU A 129 12.77 15.93 -25.37
N GLY A 130 11.86 15.90 -24.39
CA GLY A 130 11.17 14.71 -23.91
C GLY A 130 11.99 13.86 -22.93
N PRO A 131 11.61 12.58 -22.74
CA PRO A 131 12.23 11.69 -21.75
C PRO A 131 13.72 11.46 -21.99
N ALA A 132 14.55 11.83 -21.03
CA ALA A 132 16.01 11.69 -21.15
C ALA A 132 16.47 10.24 -21.30
N CYS A 133 15.75 9.29 -20.70
CA CYS A 133 16.02 7.86 -20.82
C CYS A 133 15.92 7.35 -22.27
N VAL A 134 14.99 7.90 -23.05
CA VAL A 134 14.80 7.55 -24.47
C VAL A 134 15.95 8.11 -25.31
N GLN A 135 16.37 9.35 -25.04
CA GLN A 135 17.42 10.02 -25.79
C GLN A 135 18.79 9.39 -25.60
N VAL A 136 19.12 8.98 -24.38
CA VAL A 136 20.42 8.40 -24.07
C VAL A 136 20.53 6.92 -24.50
N CYS A 137 19.42 6.28 -24.88
CA CYS A 137 19.40 4.85 -25.15
C CYS A 137 20.19 4.54 -26.45
N PRO A 138 21.40 3.97 -26.37
CA PRO A 138 22.26 3.81 -27.55
C PRO A 138 21.67 2.81 -28.56
N ASN A 139 20.91 1.84 -28.06
CA ASN A 139 20.33 0.77 -28.86
C ASN A 139 18.89 1.05 -29.29
N ARG A 140 18.34 2.21 -28.91
CA ARG A 140 16.93 2.57 -29.19
C ARG A 140 15.92 1.56 -28.63
N ALA A 141 16.29 0.89 -27.53
CA ALA A 141 15.46 -0.05 -26.79
C ALA A 141 14.33 0.64 -26.02
N LEU A 142 14.39 1.96 -25.83
CA LEU A 142 13.32 2.75 -25.26
C LEU A 142 12.69 3.60 -26.37
N LYS A 143 11.39 3.40 -26.61
CA LYS A 143 10.64 4.06 -27.68
C LYS A 143 9.60 5.00 -27.08
N PHE A 144 9.43 6.19 -27.67
CA PHE A 144 8.47 7.19 -27.20
C PHE A 144 7.46 7.54 -28.30
N TYR A 145 6.31 6.87 -28.28
CA TYR A 145 5.28 7.00 -29.31
C TYR A 145 3.89 6.88 -28.71
N GLU A 146 2.88 7.23 -29.50
CA GLU A 146 1.48 7.14 -29.08
C GLU A 146 1.03 5.69 -29.01
N SER A 147 0.43 5.30 -27.89
CA SER A 147 -0.26 4.03 -27.82
C SER A 147 -1.34 3.98 -28.91
N PRO A 148 -1.53 2.87 -29.64
CA PRO A 148 -2.78 2.67 -30.35
C PRO A 148 -3.94 2.80 -29.35
N PRO A 149 -5.09 3.37 -29.77
CA PRO A 149 -6.26 3.40 -28.90
C PRO A 149 -6.59 1.97 -28.49
N ALA A 150 -6.68 1.73 -27.18
CA ALA A 150 -7.24 0.48 -26.70
C ALA A 150 -8.64 0.35 -27.31
N SER A 151 -9.02 -0.84 -27.78
CA SER A 151 -10.42 -1.15 -28.03
C SER A 151 -11.15 -1.11 -26.68
N VAL A 152 -11.78 0.02 -26.35
CA VAL A 152 -12.51 0.22 -25.09
C VAL A 152 -14.00 0.00 -25.35
N GLU A 153 -14.59 -1.03 -24.73
CA GLU A 153 -16.00 -0.99 -24.37
C GLU A 153 -16.13 -0.18 -23.07
N LEU A 154 -16.79 0.97 -23.16
CA LEU A 154 -17.05 1.88 -22.03
C LEU A 154 -18.23 1.37 -21.19
N HIS A 155 -18.08 1.39 -19.87
CA HIS A 155 -19.23 1.53 -18.97
C HIS A 155 -18.95 2.58 -17.88
N PRO A 156 -20.00 3.29 -17.41
CA PRO A 156 -19.86 4.57 -16.75
C PRO A 156 -19.37 4.42 -15.31
N SER A 157 -18.44 5.30 -14.97
CA SER A 157 -17.87 5.55 -13.66
C SER A 157 -18.90 5.69 -12.54
N ILE A 158 -18.78 4.88 -11.49
CA ILE A 158 -19.30 5.22 -10.16
C ILE A 158 -18.15 5.83 -9.37
N SER A 159 -18.29 7.12 -9.11
CA SER A 159 -17.47 7.91 -8.21
C SER A 159 -17.64 7.44 -6.76
N SER A 160 -16.56 7.05 -6.08
CA SER A 160 -16.52 7.04 -4.61
C SER A 160 -15.67 8.22 -4.11
N ASN A 161 -16.23 9.43 -4.21
CA ASN A 161 -15.72 10.58 -3.45
C ASN A 161 -15.99 10.46 -1.94
N ILE A 162 -16.86 9.54 -1.54
CA ILE A 162 -17.39 9.39 -0.17
C ILE A 162 -16.30 8.89 0.81
N GLU A 163 -15.49 7.90 0.42
CA GLU A 163 -14.46 7.30 1.30
C GLU A 163 -13.33 8.27 1.68
N ARG A 164 -12.99 9.23 0.79
CA ARG A 164 -11.97 10.25 1.05
C ARG A 164 -12.45 11.33 2.01
N GLU A 165 -13.75 11.56 2.09
CA GLU A 165 -14.35 12.56 2.96
C GLU A 165 -14.42 12.05 4.41
N GLU A 166 -14.80 10.78 4.60
CA GLU A 166 -14.92 10.13 5.92
C GLU A 166 -13.60 10.06 6.69
N ILE A 167 -12.49 9.64 6.04
CA ILE A 167 -11.17 9.56 6.71
C ILE A 167 -10.67 10.94 7.14
N ASN A 168 -10.85 11.96 6.29
CA ASN A 168 -10.44 13.32 6.62
C ASN A 168 -11.31 13.92 7.72
N ASN A 169 -12.59 13.58 7.77
CA ASN A 169 -13.50 14.00 8.84
C ASN A 169 -13.09 13.41 10.18
N VAL A 170 -12.76 12.11 10.26
CA VAL A 170 -12.30 11.49 11.52
C VAL A 170 -11.01 12.12 12.03
N LEU A 171 -10.03 12.37 11.16
CA LEU A 171 -8.77 13.03 11.55
C LEU A 171 -8.99 14.49 11.97
N ASN A 172 -9.90 15.20 11.31
CA ASN A 172 -10.29 16.56 11.70
C ASN A 172 -10.99 16.57 13.06
N ASP A 173 -11.92 15.65 13.31
CA ASP A 173 -12.61 15.50 14.59
C ASP A 173 -11.63 15.20 15.72
N ILE A 174 -10.66 14.30 15.48
CA ILE A 174 -9.57 14.00 16.43
C ILE A 174 -8.75 15.27 16.72
N HIS A 175 -8.37 16.03 15.69
CA HIS A 175 -7.61 17.27 15.86
C HIS A 175 -8.41 18.35 16.59
N GLU A 176 -9.69 18.51 16.32
CA GLU A 176 -10.55 19.47 17.03
C GLU A 176 -10.73 19.07 18.49
N LEU A 177 -11.00 17.80 18.78
CA LEU A 177 -11.17 17.31 20.14
C LEU A 177 -9.91 17.47 21.00
N LEU A 178 -8.74 17.20 20.42
CA LEU A 178 -7.46 17.38 21.13
C LEU A 178 -7.09 18.86 21.34
N LYS A 179 -7.57 19.78 20.48
CA LYS A 179 -7.45 21.22 20.73
C LYS A 179 -8.34 21.68 21.89
N ILE A 180 -9.52 21.08 22.03
CA ILE A 180 -10.53 21.44 23.03
C ILE A 180 -10.15 20.90 24.42
N SER A 181 -9.54 19.71 24.51
CA SER A 181 -9.24 19.07 25.80
C SER A 181 -7.75 18.72 25.95
N LYS A 182 -6.95 19.71 26.38
CA LYS A 182 -5.50 19.57 26.61
C LYS A 182 -5.13 18.59 27.74
N ASP A 183 -6.10 18.15 28.54
CA ASP A 183 -5.88 17.26 29.68
C ASP A 183 -5.94 15.77 29.32
N ILE A 184 -6.35 15.42 28.09
CA ILE A 184 -6.40 14.02 27.65
C ILE A 184 -4.98 13.52 27.40
N LYS A 185 -4.53 12.60 28.25
CA LYS A 185 -3.22 11.93 28.13
C LYS A 185 -3.32 10.49 27.63
N ARG A 186 -4.48 9.86 27.80
CA ARG A 186 -4.72 8.43 27.54
C ARG A 186 -5.91 8.23 26.62
N ALA A 187 -5.71 7.41 25.60
CA ALA A 187 -6.75 7.00 24.66
C ALA A 187 -6.87 5.47 24.57
N VAL A 188 -8.10 5.00 24.41
CA VAL A 188 -8.41 3.60 24.07
C VAL A 188 -9.00 3.58 22.67
N VAL A 189 -8.42 2.76 21.78
CA VAL A 189 -8.97 2.52 20.45
C VAL A 189 -9.52 1.10 20.40
N ILE A 190 -10.82 0.98 20.14
CA ILE A 190 -11.55 -0.28 20.03
C ILE A 190 -11.60 -0.65 18.53
N GLY A 191 -11.05 -1.80 18.19
CA GLY A 191 -10.84 -2.27 16.82
C GLY A 191 -9.35 -2.44 16.52
N GLY A 192 -8.93 -3.67 16.25
CA GLY A 192 -7.56 -4.06 15.92
C GLY A 192 -7.32 -4.30 14.43
N ASP A 193 -8.24 -3.89 13.56
CA ASP A 193 -8.02 -3.88 12.12
C ASP A 193 -7.30 -2.59 11.68
N VAL A 194 -7.07 -2.41 10.38
CA VAL A 194 -6.20 -1.34 9.89
C VAL A 194 -6.68 0.07 10.25
N GLY A 195 -7.99 0.31 10.26
CA GLY A 195 -8.55 1.59 10.67
C GLY A 195 -8.18 1.95 12.11
N GLY A 196 -8.50 1.06 13.04
CA GLY A 196 -8.11 1.19 14.45
C GLY A 196 -6.60 1.34 14.66
N LEU A 197 -5.78 0.59 13.93
CA LEU A 197 -4.32 0.78 13.96
C LEU A 197 -3.91 2.17 13.46
N LYS A 198 -4.49 2.68 12.37
CA LYS A 198 -4.15 4.01 11.83
C LYS A 198 -4.59 5.16 12.71
N ILE A 199 -5.74 5.04 13.35
CA ILE A 199 -6.19 5.97 14.38
C ILE A 199 -5.21 5.95 15.54
N SER A 200 -4.82 4.76 16.00
CA SER A 200 -3.89 4.60 17.13
C SER A 200 -2.52 5.21 16.84
N GLU A 201 -1.97 5.01 15.64
CA GLU A 201 -0.73 5.64 15.19
C GLU A 201 -0.85 7.18 15.19
N SER A 202 -1.99 7.71 14.74
CA SER A 202 -2.24 9.15 14.71
C SER A 202 -2.29 9.76 16.12
N LEU A 203 -3.03 9.12 17.04
CA LEU A 203 -3.11 9.55 18.44
C LEU A 203 -1.76 9.44 19.16
N PHE A 204 -0.99 8.39 18.88
CA PHE A 204 0.35 8.20 19.42
C PHE A 204 1.31 9.30 18.95
N ASN A 205 1.27 9.66 17.67
CA ASN A 205 2.06 10.76 17.12
C ASN A 205 1.69 12.12 17.70
N LEU A 206 0.48 12.26 18.24
CA LEU A 206 0.03 13.45 18.97
C LEU A 206 0.45 13.43 20.46
N GLY A 207 1.16 12.39 20.90
CA GLY A 207 1.76 12.28 22.23
C GLY A 207 0.86 11.62 23.28
N LEU A 208 -0.23 10.96 22.89
CA LEU A 208 -1.10 10.23 23.80
C LEU A 208 -0.52 8.84 24.12
N GLU A 209 -0.77 8.37 25.35
CA GLU A 209 -0.68 6.95 25.67
C GLU A 209 -1.89 6.22 25.08
N VAL A 210 -1.64 5.33 24.13
CA VAL A 210 -2.71 4.64 23.40
C VAL A 210 -2.73 3.15 23.72
N ALA A 211 -3.91 2.64 24.03
CA ALA A 211 -4.19 1.21 24.13
C ALA A 211 -5.14 0.78 23.00
N ILE A 212 -4.72 -0.21 22.22
CA ILE A 212 -5.53 -0.86 21.18
C ILE A 212 -6.23 -2.06 21.81
N VAL A 213 -7.54 -2.16 21.59
CA VAL A 213 -8.37 -3.24 22.11
C VAL A 213 -9.06 -3.97 20.95
N GLU A 214 -8.91 -5.28 20.89
CA GLU A 214 -9.49 -6.15 19.88
C GLU A 214 -10.30 -7.27 20.56
N GLU A 215 -11.50 -7.53 20.04
CA GLU A 215 -12.37 -8.61 20.52
C GLU A 215 -11.84 -9.98 20.11
N GLY A 216 -11.33 -10.10 18.89
CA GLY A 216 -10.69 -11.31 18.41
C GLY A 216 -9.40 -11.66 19.16
N GLU A 217 -8.97 -12.91 19.06
CA GLU A 217 -7.71 -13.39 19.66
C GLU A 217 -6.46 -12.65 19.14
N ARG A 218 -6.57 -11.98 17.99
CA ARG A 218 -5.49 -11.25 17.34
C ARG A 218 -6.04 -10.09 16.51
N ILE A 219 -5.22 -9.05 16.39
CA ILE A 219 -5.41 -7.96 15.43
C ILE A 219 -5.36 -8.47 13.98
N LEU A 220 -5.89 -7.66 13.05
CA LEU A 220 -5.80 -7.90 11.60
C LEU A 220 -6.35 -9.27 11.17
N SER A 221 -7.29 -9.81 11.94
CA SER A 221 -7.74 -11.20 11.81
C SER A 221 -8.39 -11.49 10.46
N ARG A 222 -8.94 -10.45 9.82
CA ARG A 222 -9.66 -10.51 8.55
C ARG A 222 -8.80 -10.23 7.32
N SER A 223 -7.71 -9.48 7.48
CA SER A 223 -6.91 -8.98 6.35
C SER A 223 -5.53 -9.63 6.26
N PHE A 224 -5.05 -10.23 7.35
CA PHE A 224 -3.71 -10.81 7.45
C PHE A 224 -3.73 -12.16 8.17
N ASP A 225 -2.69 -12.97 7.94
CA ASP A 225 -2.52 -14.22 8.65
C ASP A 225 -1.94 -14.03 10.07
N ARG A 226 -1.91 -15.12 10.85
CA ARG A 226 -1.47 -15.08 12.25
C ARG A 226 -0.03 -14.57 12.38
N LYS A 227 0.92 -15.08 11.57
CA LYS A 227 2.33 -14.68 11.66
C LYS A 227 2.52 -13.20 11.37
N ALA A 228 1.84 -12.64 10.35
CA ALA A 228 1.88 -11.22 10.07
C ALA A 228 1.28 -10.38 11.22
N SER A 229 0.20 -10.87 11.82
CA SER A 229 -0.43 -10.24 13.00
C SER A 229 0.50 -10.25 14.21
N ASP A 230 1.21 -11.36 14.46
CA ASP A 230 2.15 -11.49 15.59
C ASP A 230 3.38 -10.58 15.42
N ILE A 231 3.85 -10.38 14.18
CA ILE A 231 4.91 -9.41 13.89
C ILE A 231 4.42 -7.98 14.17
N MET A 232 3.18 -7.68 13.78
CA MET A 232 2.61 -6.35 14.03
C MET A 232 2.32 -6.12 15.52
N ALA A 233 1.82 -7.12 16.25
CA ALA A 233 1.62 -7.07 17.68
C ALA A 233 2.92 -6.76 18.43
N ARG A 234 4.00 -7.46 18.10
CA ARG A 234 5.34 -7.15 18.64
C ARG A 234 5.79 -5.73 18.28
N ARG A 235 5.53 -5.29 17.05
CA ARG A 235 5.84 -3.92 16.64
C ARG A 235 5.09 -2.87 17.46
N ILE A 236 3.81 -3.10 17.77
CA ILE A 236 2.99 -2.23 18.63
C ILE A 236 3.65 -2.11 20.02
N GLU A 237 4.03 -3.22 20.63
CA GLU A 237 4.67 -3.21 21.95
C GLU A 237 6.06 -2.55 21.92
N GLU A 238 6.88 -2.84 20.91
CA GLU A 238 8.22 -2.26 20.73
C GLU A 238 8.22 -0.73 20.64
N VAL A 239 7.16 -0.14 20.09
CA VAL A 239 7.04 1.33 19.98
C VAL A 239 6.42 1.96 21.22
N GLY A 240 6.01 1.16 22.21
CA GLY A 240 5.45 1.62 23.48
C GLY A 240 3.93 1.75 23.50
N LEU A 241 3.24 1.24 22.49
CA LEU A 241 1.78 1.13 22.49
C LEU A 241 1.33 -0.10 23.28
N ARG A 242 0.11 -0.06 23.83
CA ARG A 242 -0.48 -1.22 24.53
C ARG A 242 -1.45 -1.94 23.61
N LEU A 243 -1.41 -3.27 23.62
CA LEU A 243 -2.35 -4.11 22.87
C LEU A 243 -3.08 -5.06 23.83
N LYS A 244 -4.40 -5.17 23.68
CA LYS A 244 -5.23 -6.11 24.43
C LYS A 244 -6.20 -6.80 23.47
N CYS A 245 -5.99 -8.09 23.23
CA CYS A 245 -6.85 -8.93 22.38
C CYS A 245 -7.76 -9.83 23.24
N GLY A 246 -8.79 -10.43 22.62
CA GLY A 246 -9.65 -11.42 23.25
C GLY A 246 -10.65 -10.85 24.25
N VAL A 247 -10.92 -9.54 24.21
CA VAL A 247 -11.84 -8.88 25.13
C VAL A 247 -12.81 -7.98 24.40
N SER A 248 -14.07 -8.03 24.82
CA SER A 248 -15.12 -7.13 24.33
C SER A 248 -15.38 -6.02 25.34
N VAL A 249 -15.92 -4.91 24.85
CA VAL A 249 -16.33 -3.79 25.72
C VAL A 249 -17.62 -4.17 26.45
N ASP A 250 -17.60 -4.08 27.77
CA ASP A 250 -18.78 -4.30 28.63
C ASP A 250 -19.49 -2.95 28.84
N GLU A 251 -18.73 -1.93 29.28
CA GLU A 251 -19.27 -0.61 29.60
C GLU A 251 -18.23 0.52 29.40
N ILE A 252 -18.69 1.71 28.99
CA ILE A 252 -17.89 2.94 29.00
C ILE A 252 -18.22 3.74 30.25
N ILE A 253 -17.21 3.98 31.08
CA ILE A 253 -17.37 4.65 32.36
C ILE A 253 -17.25 6.15 32.17
N CYS A 254 -18.29 6.88 32.54
CA CYS A 254 -18.32 8.34 32.53
C CYS A 254 -18.35 8.92 33.95
N GLY A 255 -17.75 10.09 34.12
CA GLY A 255 -17.87 10.87 35.34
C GLY A 255 -19.24 11.52 35.48
N LYS A 256 -19.52 12.08 36.66
CA LYS A 256 -20.76 12.86 36.91
C LYS A 256 -20.89 14.09 35.99
N ASP A 257 -19.79 14.54 35.41
CA ASP A 257 -19.70 15.62 34.43
C ASP A 257 -20.02 15.17 32.99
N GLY A 258 -20.22 13.87 32.77
CA GLY A 258 -20.49 13.27 31.45
C GLY A 258 -19.23 12.98 30.63
N ASN A 259 -18.05 13.31 31.16
CA ASN A 259 -16.76 13.05 30.51
C ASN A 259 -16.34 11.59 30.69
N VAL A 260 -15.72 11.03 29.66
CA VAL A 260 -15.14 9.68 29.68
C VAL A 260 -14.04 9.56 30.74
N ARG A 261 -14.05 8.45 31.49
CA ARG A 261 -13.03 8.07 32.47
C ARG A 261 -12.32 6.76 32.12
N GLY A 262 -12.92 5.91 31.30
CA GLY A 262 -12.31 4.67 30.87
C GLY A 262 -13.30 3.65 30.35
N VAL A 263 -12.82 2.43 30.15
CA VAL A 263 -13.58 1.31 29.59
C VAL A 263 -13.46 0.09 30.49
N LEU A 264 -14.60 -0.54 30.79
CA LEU A 264 -14.71 -1.84 31.43
C LEU A 264 -14.88 -2.91 30.36
N PHE A 265 -14.15 -4.02 30.49
CA PHE A 265 -14.17 -5.12 29.53
C PHE A 265 -14.85 -6.37 30.09
N SER A 266 -15.15 -7.32 29.21
CA SER A 266 -15.81 -8.59 29.54
C SER A 266 -15.03 -9.44 30.56
N ASP A 267 -13.70 -9.31 30.61
CA ASP A 267 -12.81 -9.96 31.59
C ASP A 267 -12.75 -9.23 32.95
N LYS A 268 -13.57 -8.19 33.13
CA LYS A 268 -13.63 -7.32 34.32
C LYS A 268 -12.38 -6.48 34.56
N SER A 269 -11.46 -6.42 33.61
CA SER A 269 -10.39 -5.43 33.62
C SER A 269 -10.93 -4.05 33.22
N PHE A 270 -10.25 -3.01 33.71
CA PHE A 270 -10.59 -1.61 33.45
C PHE A 270 -9.37 -0.87 32.92
N LEU A 271 -9.56 -0.07 31.85
CA LEU A 271 -8.55 0.85 31.34
C LEU A 271 -9.04 2.28 31.47
N GLU A 272 -8.29 3.08 32.22
CA GLU A 272 -8.56 4.51 32.38
C GLU A 272 -8.13 5.27 31.12
N ALA A 273 -9.04 6.07 30.56
CA ALA A 273 -8.82 6.86 29.35
C ALA A 273 -9.72 8.10 29.36
N GLY A 274 -9.23 9.19 28.79
CA GLY A 274 -10.01 10.41 28.56
C GLY A 274 -10.56 10.52 27.13
N LEU A 275 -10.14 9.60 26.25
CA LEU A 275 -10.59 9.49 24.87
C LEU A 275 -10.81 8.01 24.53
N ILE A 276 -11.95 7.70 23.91
CA ILE A 276 -12.26 6.40 23.35
C ILE A 276 -12.56 6.62 21.87
N VAL A 277 -11.92 5.83 21.01
CA VAL A 277 -12.25 5.79 19.59
C VAL A 277 -12.73 4.39 19.24
N VAL A 278 -13.88 4.28 18.60
CA VAL A 278 -14.43 3.01 18.12
C VAL A 278 -14.28 2.98 16.61
N ASP A 279 -13.44 2.07 16.10
CA ASP A 279 -13.34 1.79 14.66
C ASP A 279 -14.33 0.69 14.29
N ASP A 280 -15.51 1.08 13.82
CA ASP A 280 -16.58 0.15 13.47
C ASP A 280 -16.49 -0.20 11.98
N ASN A 281 -15.73 -1.26 11.67
CA ASN A 281 -15.73 -1.93 10.37
C ASN A 281 -16.66 -3.16 10.34
N VAL A 282 -17.67 -3.21 11.21
CA VAL A 282 -18.63 -4.31 11.25
C VAL A 282 -20.03 -3.74 11.34
N LEU A 283 -20.66 -3.55 10.17
CA LEU A 283 -22.10 -3.28 10.00
C LEU A 283 -23.00 -4.40 10.54
N SER A 284 -22.88 -4.75 11.81
CA SER A 284 -23.74 -5.75 12.46
C SER A 284 -24.23 -5.34 13.85
N ASN A 285 -23.82 -4.20 14.43
CA ASN A 285 -24.39 -3.73 15.70
C ASN A 285 -24.48 -2.20 15.81
N LEU A 286 -25.30 -1.58 14.95
CA LEU A 286 -25.69 -0.16 15.05
C LEU A 286 -26.33 0.22 16.40
N ASP A 287 -26.78 -0.75 17.19
CA ASP A 287 -27.41 -0.52 18.50
C ASP A 287 -26.41 -0.20 19.61
N PHE A 288 -25.18 -0.69 19.53
CA PHE A 288 -24.16 -0.47 20.58
C PHE A 288 -23.60 0.96 20.49
N THR A 289 -23.16 1.38 19.30
CA THR A 289 -22.63 2.73 19.05
C THR A 289 -23.69 3.82 19.23
N ARG A 290 -24.95 3.59 18.82
CA ARG A 290 -26.05 4.54 19.07
C ARG A 290 -26.42 4.69 20.54
N LYS A 291 -26.44 3.61 21.32
CA LYS A 291 -26.75 3.67 22.76
C LYS A 291 -25.72 4.48 23.52
N ILE A 292 -24.43 4.25 23.24
CA ILE A 292 -23.34 4.94 23.92
C ILE A 292 -23.26 6.41 23.47
N GLY A 293 -23.37 6.70 22.17
CA GLY A 293 -23.22 8.05 21.63
C GLY A 293 -24.27 9.06 22.11
N ALA A 294 -25.42 8.60 22.61
CA ALA A 294 -26.48 9.47 23.13
C ALA A 294 -26.24 9.98 24.56
N GLU A 295 -25.37 9.34 25.35
CA GLU A 295 -25.17 9.64 26.78
C GLU A 295 -23.79 10.24 27.11
N VAL A 296 -22.82 10.15 26.20
CA VAL A 296 -21.43 10.61 26.43
C VAL A 296 -21.21 12.04 25.95
N ARG A 297 -20.66 12.91 26.81
CA ARG A 297 -20.25 14.28 26.44
C ARG A 297 -18.73 14.36 26.34
N GLY A 298 -18.21 14.46 25.11
CA GLY A 298 -16.79 14.64 24.84
C GLY A 298 -15.94 13.40 25.13
N GLY A 299 -14.93 13.14 24.29
CA GLY A 299 -14.00 12.02 24.49
C GLY A 299 -14.49 10.66 23.97
N LEU A 300 -15.57 10.58 23.21
CA LEU A 300 -15.93 9.40 22.42
C LEU A 300 -16.03 9.79 20.94
N ILE A 301 -15.29 9.08 20.08
CA ILE A 301 -15.32 9.24 18.63
C ILE A 301 -15.72 7.90 18.02
N VAL A 302 -16.71 7.90 17.13
CA VAL A 302 -17.02 6.73 16.31
C VAL A 302 -16.45 6.99 14.92
N SER A 303 -15.56 6.11 14.49
CA SER A 303 -14.95 6.12 13.17
C SER A 303 -15.51 4.98 12.35
N HIS A 304 -15.85 5.28 11.10
CA HIS A 304 -16.15 4.28 10.08
C HIS A 304 -15.00 4.31 9.07
N PHE A 305 -13.88 3.65 9.40
CA PHE A 305 -12.76 3.60 8.47
C PHE A 305 -12.99 2.48 7.46
N THR A 306 -13.68 2.75 6.35
CA THR A 306 -13.74 1.77 5.26
C THR A 306 -12.35 1.62 4.64
N GLN A 307 -11.58 0.63 5.11
CA GLN A 307 -10.32 0.31 4.46
C GLN A 307 -10.68 -0.27 3.10
N GLY A 308 -10.09 0.33 2.06
CA GLY A 308 -10.27 -0.02 0.65
C GLY A 308 -10.45 -1.51 0.43
N SER A 309 -11.71 -1.92 0.39
CA SER A 309 -12.16 -2.75 -0.71
C SER A 309 -11.77 -1.95 -1.94
N VAL A 310 -10.62 -2.24 -2.55
CA VAL A 310 -10.50 -1.98 -3.98
C VAL A 310 -11.44 -3.00 -4.66
N THR A 311 -12.74 -2.88 -4.39
CA THR A 311 -13.81 -3.15 -5.34
C THR A 311 -13.95 -1.88 -6.18
N GLY A 312 -12.82 -1.35 -6.67
CA GLY A 312 -12.81 -0.84 -8.01
C GLY A 312 -12.77 -2.09 -8.86
N ASP A 313 -13.90 -2.41 -9.48
CA ASP A 313 -13.96 -3.31 -10.62
C ASP A 313 -12.76 -2.98 -11.51
N MET A 314 -11.70 -3.79 -11.43
CA MET A 314 -10.60 -3.74 -12.37
C MET A 314 -11.16 -4.39 -13.63
N SER A 315 -12.09 -3.65 -14.27
CA SER A 315 -12.95 -4.10 -15.35
C SER A 315 -12.08 -4.63 -16.47
N GLY A 316 -11.98 -5.96 -16.52
CA GLY A 316 -11.07 -6.71 -17.36
C GLY A 316 -10.74 -8.12 -16.83
N SER A 317 -11.11 -8.50 -15.60
CA SER A 317 -10.94 -9.87 -15.10
C SER A 317 -12.11 -10.32 -14.21
N PRO A 318 -12.67 -11.54 -14.34
CA PRO A 318 -13.94 -11.94 -13.74
C PRO A 318 -13.98 -12.09 -12.20
N GLU A 319 -12.96 -11.65 -11.45
CA GLU A 319 -12.80 -11.96 -10.03
C GLU A 319 -12.25 -10.75 -9.25
N ASN A 320 -13.01 -10.29 -8.25
CA ASN A 320 -12.58 -9.24 -7.32
C ASN A 320 -11.37 -9.72 -6.51
N ILE A 321 -10.18 -9.17 -6.80
CA ILE A 321 -8.97 -9.44 -6.01
C ILE A 321 -8.99 -8.55 -4.77
N LEU A 322 -9.02 -9.15 -3.59
CA LEU A 322 -8.86 -8.43 -2.33
C LEU A 322 -7.44 -7.88 -2.24
N ILE A 323 -7.28 -6.59 -1.91
CA ILE A 323 -5.99 -5.91 -1.78
C ILE A 323 -6.02 -5.06 -0.51
N ASN A 324 -5.15 -5.37 0.45
CA ASN A 324 -4.90 -4.55 1.62
C ASN A 324 -3.45 -4.05 1.61
N SER A 325 -3.27 -2.78 1.96
CA SER A 325 -1.94 -2.21 2.17
C SER A 325 -1.99 -1.10 3.19
N PHE A 326 -1.03 -1.07 4.10
CA PHE A 326 -0.86 0.02 5.05
C PHE A 326 0.53 -0.01 5.66
N ILE A 327 0.80 0.99 6.48
CA ILE A 327 2.04 1.13 7.23
C ILE A 327 1.63 1.30 8.67
N PHE A 328 2.37 0.72 9.60
CA PHE A 328 2.16 1.04 10.99
C PHE A 328 3.50 1.17 11.70
N CYS A 329 3.70 2.32 12.33
CA CYS A 329 4.93 2.73 12.98
C CYS A 329 6.17 2.43 12.13
N GLY A 330 6.13 2.84 10.85
CA GLY A 330 7.20 2.64 9.87
C GLY A 330 7.32 1.23 9.27
N LYS A 331 6.44 0.30 9.65
CA LYS A 331 6.43 -1.09 9.15
C LYS A 331 5.37 -1.27 8.05
N PRO A 332 5.74 -1.53 6.79
CA PRO A 332 4.78 -1.89 5.75
C PRO A 332 4.10 -3.22 6.01
N MET A 333 2.86 -3.32 5.56
CA MET A 333 2.16 -4.57 5.35
C MET A 333 1.36 -4.53 4.05
N ALA A 334 1.27 -5.66 3.37
CA ALA A 334 0.39 -5.85 2.23
C ALA A 334 -0.15 -7.28 2.16
N SER A 335 -1.41 -7.45 1.80
CA SER A 335 -1.98 -8.75 1.45
C SER A 335 -2.82 -8.63 0.18
N VAL A 336 -2.73 -9.63 -0.69
CA VAL A 336 -3.44 -9.65 -1.97
C VAL A 336 -3.95 -11.05 -2.28
N GLY A 337 -5.17 -11.14 -2.82
CA GLY A 337 -5.78 -12.39 -3.26
C GLY A 337 -6.11 -13.31 -2.08
N GLU A 338 -5.80 -14.60 -2.22
CA GLU A 338 -5.97 -15.56 -1.14
C GLU A 338 -4.85 -15.41 -0.09
N PHE A 339 -5.20 -15.07 1.14
CA PHE A 339 -4.25 -15.00 2.27
C PHE A 339 -4.49 -16.10 3.33
N PHE A 340 -5.65 -16.75 3.30
CA PHE A 340 -5.97 -17.95 4.09
C PHE A 340 -5.99 -19.19 3.19
N ALA A 341 -4.90 -19.94 3.15
CA ALA A 341 -4.90 -21.25 2.52
C ALA A 341 -5.61 -22.26 3.43
N PRO A 342 -6.55 -23.08 2.92
CA PRO A 342 -7.18 -24.14 3.71
C PRO A 342 -6.14 -25.12 4.24
N GLU A 343 -6.18 -25.43 5.53
CA GLU A 343 -5.28 -26.41 6.15
C GLU A 343 -5.43 -27.78 5.49
N ASN A 344 -4.30 -28.47 5.30
CA ASN A 344 -4.24 -29.84 4.76
C ASN A 344 -4.90 -30.03 3.37
N ASN A 345 -5.03 -28.96 2.58
CA ASN A 345 -5.51 -29.08 1.21
C ASN A 345 -4.32 -29.27 0.24
N PRO A 346 -4.16 -30.47 -0.37
CA PRO A 346 -3.03 -30.76 -1.26
C PRO A 346 -3.04 -29.94 -2.55
N GLY A 347 -4.14 -29.25 -2.87
CA GLY A 347 -4.22 -28.33 -4.01
C GLY A 347 -3.52 -26.99 -3.78
N TYR A 348 -3.11 -26.71 -2.54
CA TYR A 348 -2.38 -25.50 -2.17
C TYR A 348 -0.94 -25.80 -1.84
N ASP A 349 -0.05 -24.93 -2.31
CA ASP A 349 1.34 -24.89 -1.88
C ASP A 349 1.63 -23.51 -1.27
N VAL A 350 2.13 -23.50 -0.03
CA VAL A 350 2.34 -22.29 0.76
C VAL A 350 3.82 -22.17 1.07
N HIS A 351 4.44 -21.12 0.54
CA HIS A 351 5.84 -20.83 0.81
C HIS A 351 5.98 -19.69 1.81
N LEU A 352 6.74 -19.93 2.88
CA LEU A 352 6.96 -18.98 3.97
C LEU A 352 8.43 -18.59 4.05
N PHE A 353 8.68 -17.30 4.15
CA PHE A 353 9.99 -16.73 4.44
C PHE A 353 9.85 -15.73 5.59
N TYR A 354 10.73 -15.83 6.58
CA TYR A 354 10.78 -14.91 7.71
C TYR A 354 12.23 -14.61 8.06
N ASP A 355 12.58 -13.33 8.04
CA ASP A 355 13.86 -12.80 8.50
C ASP A 355 13.64 -12.18 9.88
N GLU A 356 14.17 -12.83 10.91
CA GLU A 356 14.04 -12.40 12.31
C GLU A 356 14.72 -11.06 12.58
N ILE A 357 15.86 -10.79 11.94
CA ILE A 357 16.64 -9.58 12.19
C ILE A 357 15.93 -8.37 11.59
N LYS A 358 15.43 -8.50 10.36
CA LYS A 358 14.67 -7.44 9.68
C LYS A 358 13.21 -7.41 10.11
N GLN A 359 12.76 -8.40 10.88
CA GLN A 359 11.36 -8.66 11.19
C GLN A 359 10.50 -8.67 9.91
N SER A 360 11.04 -9.13 8.78
CA SER A 360 10.33 -9.14 7.49
C SER A 360 9.76 -10.51 7.21
N TYR A 361 8.53 -10.55 6.70
CA TYR A 361 7.80 -11.78 6.43
C TYR A 361 7.22 -11.75 5.03
N ARG A 362 7.31 -12.88 4.34
CA ARG A 362 6.71 -13.12 3.05
C ARG A 362 6.05 -14.48 3.06
N LYS A 363 4.77 -14.51 2.71
CA LYS A 363 4.01 -15.70 2.41
C LYS A 363 3.51 -15.61 0.99
N LEU A 364 3.75 -16.66 0.22
CA LEU A 364 3.20 -16.83 -1.12
C LEU A 364 2.30 -18.06 -1.13
N ILE A 365 1.12 -17.93 -1.72
CA ILE A 365 0.13 -19.00 -1.80
C ILE A 365 -0.05 -19.36 -3.28
N PHE A 366 0.22 -20.62 -3.59
CA PHE A 366 0.10 -21.16 -4.94
C PHE A 366 -1.03 -22.17 -5.00
N LYS A 367 -1.72 -22.20 -6.14
CA LYS A 367 -2.76 -23.18 -6.47
C LYS A 367 -2.63 -23.53 -7.96
N GLU A 368 -2.56 -24.82 -8.28
CA GLU A 368 -2.48 -25.31 -9.67
C GLU A 368 -1.44 -24.54 -10.53
N PHE A 369 -0.21 -24.44 -10.02
CA PHE A 369 0.92 -23.74 -10.67
C PHE A 369 0.72 -22.24 -10.88
N SER A 370 -0.18 -21.59 -10.14
CA SER A 370 -0.43 -20.15 -10.24
C SER A 370 -0.27 -19.52 -8.87
N LEU A 371 0.29 -18.31 -8.79
CA LEU A 371 0.26 -17.53 -7.56
C LEU A 371 -1.16 -16.98 -7.38
N VAL A 372 -1.82 -17.31 -6.28
CA VAL A 372 -3.21 -16.90 -5.99
C VAL A 372 -3.32 -15.90 -4.84
N GLY A 373 -2.26 -15.73 -4.07
CA GLY A 373 -2.20 -14.66 -3.08
C GLY A 373 -0.88 -14.58 -2.33
N TYR A 374 -0.75 -13.51 -1.56
CA TYR A 374 0.44 -13.28 -0.73
C TYR A 374 0.13 -12.46 0.52
N VAL A 375 1.04 -12.55 1.49
CA VAL A 375 1.15 -11.65 2.64
C VAL A 375 2.59 -11.18 2.76
N LEU A 376 2.80 -9.87 2.86
CA LEU A 376 4.11 -9.23 2.99
C LEU A 376 4.13 -8.32 4.22
N VAL A 377 5.22 -8.35 4.99
CA VAL A 377 5.47 -7.47 6.13
C VAL A 377 6.92 -7.00 6.09
N GLY A 378 7.16 -5.71 6.26
CA GLY A 378 8.49 -5.10 6.32
C GLY A 378 9.15 -4.83 4.96
N ASP A 379 9.12 -5.81 4.05
CA ASP A 379 9.57 -5.64 2.66
C ASP A 379 8.40 -5.86 1.69
N ILE A 380 8.05 -4.81 0.95
CA ILE A 380 6.95 -4.81 -0.01
C ILE A 380 7.39 -4.27 -1.38
N ASP A 381 8.70 -4.11 -1.61
CA ASP A 381 9.22 -3.39 -2.78
C ASP A 381 8.72 -4.00 -4.10
N PHE A 382 8.49 -5.32 -4.13
CA PHE A 382 8.03 -6.05 -5.30
C PHE A 382 6.53 -6.43 -5.28
N ALA A 383 5.74 -5.87 -4.37
CA ALA A 383 4.32 -6.19 -4.23
C ALA A 383 3.57 -6.11 -5.58
N GLY A 384 3.79 -5.04 -6.35
CA GLY A 384 3.14 -4.87 -7.66
C GLY A 384 3.46 -5.98 -8.67
N ILE A 385 4.67 -6.56 -8.64
CA ILE A 385 5.03 -7.68 -9.52
C ILE A 385 4.27 -8.95 -9.09
N PHE A 386 4.24 -9.27 -7.79
CA PHE A 386 3.42 -10.38 -7.29
C PHE A 386 1.93 -10.20 -7.62
N THR A 387 1.39 -8.99 -7.45
CA THR A 387 0.01 -8.66 -7.83
C THR A 387 -0.25 -8.93 -9.30
N SER A 388 0.74 -8.70 -10.16
CA SER A 388 0.60 -8.93 -11.60
C SER A 388 0.52 -10.41 -11.94
N PHE A 389 1.32 -11.26 -11.28
CA PHE A 389 1.22 -12.72 -11.42
C PHE A 389 -0.18 -13.24 -11.04
N ILE A 390 -0.78 -12.68 -9.99
CA ILE A 390 -2.15 -13.00 -9.55
C ILE A 390 -3.16 -12.48 -10.58
N LYS A 391 -3.08 -11.19 -10.92
CA LYS A 391 -4.02 -10.50 -11.82
C LYS A 391 -4.10 -11.18 -13.19
N PHE A 392 -2.95 -11.47 -13.79
CA PHE A 392 -2.86 -12.08 -15.11
C PHE A 392 -2.96 -13.60 -15.09
N LYS A 393 -3.15 -14.21 -13.91
CA LYS A 393 -3.28 -15.67 -13.71
C LYS A 393 -2.15 -16.45 -14.41
N CYS A 394 -0.94 -15.93 -14.31
CA CYS A 394 0.22 -16.51 -15.00
C CYS A 394 0.49 -17.94 -14.51
N LYS A 395 0.66 -18.88 -15.44
CA LYS A 395 1.15 -20.22 -15.14
C LYS A 395 2.65 -20.17 -14.88
N LEU A 396 3.08 -20.82 -13.81
CA LEU A 396 4.45 -20.81 -13.31
C LEU A 396 5.10 -22.16 -13.58
N ASP A 397 6.28 -22.12 -14.19
CA ASP A 397 7.20 -23.25 -14.12
C ASP A 397 7.93 -23.29 -12.76
N ALA A 398 8.73 -24.33 -12.55
CA ALA A 398 9.45 -24.53 -11.31
C ALA A 398 10.50 -23.43 -11.04
N GLU A 399 11.19 -22.96 -12.08
CA GLU A 399 12.21 -21.92 -11.95
C GLU A 399 11.59 -20.59 -11.51
N THR A 400 10.53 -20.18 -12.20
CA THR A 400 9.78 -18.96 -11.93
C THR A 400 9.26 -18.99 -10.50
N LYS A 401 8.63 -20.09 -10.10
CA LYS A 401 8.13 -20.26 -8.74
C LYS A 401 9.24 -20.13 -7.70
N ASN A 402 10.40 -20.75 -7.91
CA ASN A 402 11.53 -20.66 -6.99
C ASN A 402 12.03 -19.21 -6.84
N LYS A 403 12.18 -18.46 -7.95
CA LYS A 403 12.55 -17.04 -7.92
C LYS A 403 11.54 -16.18 -7.16
N LEU A 404 10.23 -16.43 -7.36
CA LEU A 404 9.19 -15.76 -6.56
C LEU A 404 9.37 -16.03 -5.06
N CYS A 405 9.61 -17.29 -4.69
CA CYS A 405 9.83 -17.73 -3.32
C CYS A 405 11.09 -17.09 -2.68
N GLU A 406 12.17 -16.91 -3.45
CA GLU A 406 13.40 -16.23 -3.03
C GLU A 406 13.20 -14.73 -2.77
N GLY A 407 12.15 -14.12 -3.34
CA GLY A 407 11.81 -12.72 -3.13
C GLY A 407 12.50 -11.76 -4.10
N SER A 408 12.92 -12.27 -5.25
CA SER A 408 13.53 -11.52 -6.35
C SER A 408 12.68 -11.57 -7.62
N PRO A 409 11.35 -11.33 -7.56
CA PRO A 409 10.51 -11.40 -8.74
C PRO A 409 10.88 -10.29 -9.72
N ASP A 410 10.77 -10.59 -11.00
CA ASP A 410 11.04 -9.65 -12.07
C ASP A 410 9.98 -9.76 -13.18
N ILE A 411 9.88 -8.71 -14.00
CA ILE A 411 8.88 -8.66 -15.07
C ILE A 411 9.21 -9.60 -16.24
N LEU A 412 10.48 -9.95 -16.43
CA LEU A 412 10.92 -10.84 -17.52
C LEU A 412 10.51 -12.29 -17.27
N MET A 413 10.08 -12.61 -16.06
CA MET A 413 9.44 -13.88 -15.70
C MET A 413 8.02 -14.01 -16.28
N TRP A 414 7.42 -12.96 -16.87
CA TRP A 414 6.13 -13.11 -17.55
C TRP A 414 6.28 -13.81 -18.90
N PRO A 415 5.29 -14.61 -19.32
CA PRO A 415 5.25 -15.16 -20.68
C PRO A 415 5.37 -14.04 -21.73
N ASP A 416 6.12 -14.31 -22.80
CA ASP A 416 6.39 -13.34 -23.87
C ASP A 416 5.11 -12.76 -24.50
N GLU A 417 4.11 -13.60 -24.69
CA GLU A 417 2.80 -13.21 -25.20
C GLU A 417 2.11 -12.17 -24.30
N LEU A 418 2.17 -12.37 -22.98
CA LEU A 418 1.64 -11.43 -21.99
C LEU A 418 2.47 -10.15 -21.95
N PHE A 419 3.80 -10.26 -22.00
CA PHE A 419 4.66 -9.07 -22.02
C PHE A 419 4.36 -8.19 -23.25
N ILE A 420 4.29 -8.80 -24.44
CA ILE A 420 3.98 -8.07 -25.67
C ILE A 420 2.58 -7.46 -25.58
N LYS A 421 1.56 -8.27 -25.31
CA LYS A 421 0.17 -7.82 -25.30
C LYS A 421 -0.14 -6.78 -24.23
N GLU A 422 0.33 -7.01 -23.00
CA GLU A 422 -0.02 -6.15 -21.87
C GLU A 422 0.92 -4.95 -21.78
N TRP A 423 2.23 -5.12 -21.97
CA TRP A 423 3.23 -4.07 -21.75
C TRP A 423 3.55 -3.25 -23.01
N ASN A 424 3.70 -3.91 -24.15
CA ASN A 424 4.11 -3.30 -25.43
C ASN A 424 3.10 -3.59 -26.56
N PRO A 425 1.82 -3.18 -26.37
CA PRO A 425 0.69 -3.56 -27.22
C PRO A 425 0.78 -3.07 -28.66
#